data_AF-A0A951PYG7-F1
#
_entry.id   AF-A0A951PYG7-F1
#
_cell.length_a   1.000
_cell.length_b   1.000
_cell.length_c   1.000
_cell.angle_alpha   90.00
_cell.angle_beta   90.00
_cell.angle_gamma   90.00
#
_symmetry.space_group_name_H-M   'P 1'
#
loop_
_entity.id
_entity.type
_entity.pdbx_description
1 polymer ?
#
loop_
_entity_poly.entity_id
_entity_poly.type
_entity_poly.pdbx_seq_one_letter_code
_entity_poly.pdbx_strand_id
1 'polypeptide(L)'
;MSDTSKRGFASMDQDKQREIASKGGQAAHEKGTAHEFTSEEAREAGRKGGETVSRDREHMAEIGSKGGHAAHEKGTAHEFTSEEAREAGRKGGETVSQDREHMAEIGSKGGKNSKRGSSNNDDDEEHNEGKGKGTQGGTSEQHSKAGKQSHKNKK
;
A
#
# COMPACT_ATOMS: atom_id res chain seq x y z
N MET A 1 36.14 -34.18 -34.04
CA MET A 1 35.08 -33.23 -33.65
C MET A 1 35.28 -32.93 -32.18
N SER A 2 35.48 -31.67 -31.79
CA SER A 2 35.76 -31.31 -30.40
C SER A 2 34.45 -31.20 -29.62
N ASP A 3 34.20 -32.15 -28.72
CA ASP A 3 33.15 -32.05 -27.69
C ASP A 3 33.37 -30.78 -26.86
N THR A 4 32.51 -29.78 -27.07
CA THR A 4 32.39 -28.64 -26.17
C THR A 4 31.71 -29.12 -24.88
N SER A 5 32.48 -29.76 -24.01
CA SER A 5 32.04 -30.09 -22.66
C SER A 5 31.49 -28.82 -21.99
N LYS A 6 30.35 -28.95 -21.29
CA LYS A 6 29.63 -27.94 -20.50
C LYS A 6 30.59 -27.21 -19.53
N ARG A 7 31.35 -26.23 -20.03
CA ARG A 7 32.34 -25.43 -19.28
C ARG A 7 31.89 -23.97 -19.29
N GLY A 8 31.98 -23.34 -18.13
CA GLY A 8 31.63 -21.93 -17.95
C GLY A 8 30.71 -21.68 -16.77
N PHE A 9 30.55 -20.40 -16.45
CA PHE A 9 29.74 -19.94 -15.32
C PHE A 9 28.28 -20.41 -15.42
N ALA A 10 27.69 -20.30 -16.62
CA ALA A 10 26.29 -20.69 -16.88
C ALA A 10 26.03 -22.21 -16.78
N SER A 11 27.08 -23.04 -16.90
CA SER A 11 26.98 -24.50 -16.79
C SER A 11 27.22 -25.04 -15.37
N MET A 12 27.52 -24.18 -14.39
CA MET A 12 27.65 -24.56 -12.98
C MET A 12 26.29 -24.73 -12.29
N ASP A 13 26.26 -25.35 -11.12
CA ASP A 13 25.08 -25.40 -10.25
C ASP A 13 24.59 -23.99 -9.86
N GLN A 14 23.28 -23.82 -9.77
CA GLN A 14 22.65 -22.51 -9.54
C GLN A 14 23.07 -21.87 -8.21
N ASP A 15 23.21 -22.67 -7.15
CA ASP A 15 23.66 -22.17 -5.85
C ASP A 15 25.10 -21.67 -5.91
N LYS A 16 25.96 -22.39 -6.63
CA LYS A 16 27.35 -22.00 -6.86
C LYS A 16 27.45 -20.74 -7.72
N GLN A 17 26.60 -20.59 -8.73
CA GLN A 17 26.51 -19.35 -9.51
C GLN A 17 26.11 -18.15 -8.64
N ARG A 18 25.09 -18.30 -7.79
CA ARG A 18 24.66 -17.24 -6.86
C ARG A 18 25.77 -16.87 -5.89
N GLU A 19 26.45 -17.86 -5.32
CA GLU A 19 27.56 -17.62 -4.39
C GLU A 19 28.69 -16.82 -5.06
N ILE A 20 29.10 -17.23 -6.27
CA ILE A 20 30.16 -16.53 -7.00
C ILE A 20 29.70 -15.13 -7.43
N ALA A 21 28.46 -14.95 -7.88
CA ALA A 21 27.90 -13.65 -8.21
C ALA A 21 27.85 -12.73 -6.98
N SER A 22 27.43 -13.25 -5.84
CA SER A 22 27.40 -12.53 -4.56
C SER A 22 28.80 -12.10 -4.14
N LYS A 23 29.79 -13.00 -4.20
CA LYS A 23 31.20 -12.68 -3.91
C LYS A 23 31.76 -11.64 -4.89
N GLY A 24 31.40 -11.72 -6.17
CA GLY A 24 31.78 -10.74 -7.18
C GLY A 24 31.24 -9.35 -6.89
N GLY A 25 29.97 -9.24 -6.48
CA GLY A 25 29.36 -7.97 -6.07
C GLY A 25 30.03 -7.37 -4.83
N GLN A 26 30.25 -8.18 -3.80
CA GLN A 26 30.95 -7.75 -2.58
C GLN A 26 32.37 -7.27 -2.88
N ALA A 27 33.13 -8.03 -3.68
CA ALA A 27 34.48 -7.66 -4.07
C ALA A 27 34.51 -6.39 -4.93
N ALA A 28 33.50 -6.14 -5.78
CA ALA A 28 33.42 -4.93 -6.58
C ALA A 28 33.19 -3.67 -5.72
N HIS A 29 32.35 -3.79 -4.69
CA HIS A 29 32.15 -2.74 -3.68
C HIS A 29 33.39 -2.54 -2.82
N GLU A 30 34.00 -3.61 -2.30
CA GLU A 30 35.23 -3.54 -1.50
C GLU A 30 36.39 -2.89 -2.27
N LYS A 31 36.49 -3.14 -3.58
CA LYS A 31 37.51 -2.55 -4.45
C LYS A 31 37.17 -1.14 -4.94
N GLY A 32 36.01 -0.57 -4.58
CA GLY A 32 35.56 0.76 -5.02
C GLY A 32 35.29 0.85 -6.54
N THR A 33 35.11 -0.29 -7.21
CA THR A 33 34.79 -0.34 -8.65
C THR A 33 33.29 -0.27 -8.91
N ALA A 34 32.48 -0.60 -7.90
CA ALA A 34 31.03 -0.48 -7.97
C ALA A 34 30.58 0.95 -7.69
N HIS A 35 29.42 1.32 -8.27
CA HIS A 35 28.76 2.58 -7.96
C HIS A 35 28.25 2.56 -6.52
N GLU A 36 28.63 3.56 -5.73
CA GLU A 36 28.09 3.77 -4.40
C GLU A 36 26.95 4.78 -4.46
N PHE A 37 25.74 4.30 -4.19
CA PHE A 37 24.59 5.19 -4.10
C PHE A 37 24.69 6.01 -2.83
N THR A 38 24.64 7.33 -3.00
CA THR A 38 24.37 8.21 -1.85
C THR A 38 22.92 8.01 -1.37
N SER A 39 22.65 8.33 -0.10
CA SER A 39 21.28 8.24 0.44
C SER A 39 20.27 9.08 -0.37
N GLU A 40 20.70 10.22 -0.92
CA GLU A 40 19.87 11.06 -1.78
C GLU A 40 19.57 10.39 -3.12
N GLU A 41 20.58 9.79 -3.75
CA GLU A 41 20.44 9.09 -5.02
C GLU A 41 19.57 7.84 -4.90
N ALA A 42 19.74 7.06 -3.82
CA ALA A 42 18.87 5.92 -3.52
C ALA A 42 17.40 6.36 -3.33
N ARG A 43 17.19 7.51 -2.68
CA ARG A 43 15.85 8.08 -2.49
C ARG A 43 15.26 8.55 -3.81
N GLU A 44 16.04 9.19 -4.67
CA GLU A 44 15.59 9.64 -5.99
C GLU A 44 15.25 8.46 -6.90
N ALA A 45 16.10 7.42 -6.92
CA ALA A 45 15.84 6.19 -7.66
C ALA A 45 14.55 5.50 -7.14
N GLY A 46 14.37 5.42 -5.83
CA GLY A 46 13.15 4.92 -5.20
C GLY A 46 11.91 5.73 -5.58
N ARG A 47 12.00 7.06 -5.57
CA ARG A 47 10.93 7.97 -6.01
C ARG A 47 10.56 7.73 -7.47
N LYS A 48 11.54 7.65 -8.37
CA LYS A 48 11.33 7.44 -9.81
C LYS A 48 10.73 6.06 -10.11
N GLY A 49 11.20 5.04 -9.40
CA GLY A 49 10.63 3.69 -9.46
C GLY A 49 9.18 3.68 -8.99
N GLY A 50 8.93 4.27 -7.81
CA GLY A 50 7.58 4.41 -7.24
C GLY A 50 6.62 5.16 -8.16
N GLU A 51 7.05 6.28 -8.73
CA GLU A 51 6.25 7.06 -9.68
C GLU A 51 5.83 6.21 -10.89
N THR A 52 6.75 5.43 -11.45
CA THR A 52 6.49 4.57 -12.61
C THR A 52 5.47 3.49 -12.29
N VAL A 53 5.60 2.80 -11.16
CA VAL A 53 4.69 1.72 -10.76
C VAL A 53 3.33 2.28 -10.33
N SER A 54 3.29 3.49 -9.73
CA SER A 54 2.07 4.11 -9.21
C SER A 54 1.10 4.65 -10.27
N ARG A 55 1.47 4.61 -11.55
CA ARG A 55 0.61 5.08 -12.66
C ARG A 55 -0.66 4.26 -12.79
N ASP A 56 -0.58 2.95 -12.55
CA ASP A 56 -1.73 2.07 -12.57
C ASP A 56 -2.29 1.90 -11.16
N ARG A 57 -3.32 2.70 -10.87
CA ARG A 57 -3.99 2.67 -9.57
C ARG A 57 -4.77 1.37 -9.36
N GLU A 58 -5.36 0.80 -10.41
CA GLU A 58 -6.19 -0.39 -10.30
C GLU A 58 -5.32 -1.60 -9.96
N HIS A 59 -4.21 -1.77 -10.68
CA HIS A 59 -3.21 -2.79 -10.38
C HIS A 59 -2.61 -2.63 -8.98
N MET A 60 -2.30 -1.40 -8.55
CA MET A 60 -1.78 -1.16 -7.19
C MET A 60 -2.82 -1.49 -6.10
N ALA A 61 -4.09 -1.20 -6.34
CA ALA A 61 -5.16 -1.56 -5.43
C ALA A 61 -5.33 -3.08 -5.34
N GLU A 62 -5.22 -3.80 -6.46
CA GLU A 62 -5.27 -5.27 -6.52
C GLU A 62 -4.09 -5.91 -5.77
N ILE A 63 -2.86 -5.43 -5.98
CA ILE A 63 -1.69 -5.91 -5.24
C ILE A 63 -1.87 -5.65 -3.73
N GLY A 64 -2.32 -4.45 -3.38
CA GLY A 64 -2.58 -4.06 -2.00
C GLY A 64 -3.62 -4.94 -1.32
N SER A 65 -4.75 -5.20 -1.99
CA SER A 65 -5.82 -6.07 -1.46
C SER A 65 -5.33 -7.50 -1.30
N LYS A 66 -4.64 -8.05 -2.31
CA LYS A 66 -4.07 -9.40 -2.25
C LYS A 66 -3.03 -9.54 -1.15
N GLY A 67 -2.18 -8.53 -0.95
CA GLY A 67 -1.21 -8.50 0.14
C GLY A 67 -1.89 -8.49 1.52
N GLY A 68 -2.96 -7.70 1.68
CA GLY A 68 -3.77 -7.66 2.90
C GLY A 68 -4.45 -9.01 3.18
N HIS A 69 -5.08 -9.61 2.18
CA HIS A 69 -5.70 -10.94 2.30
C HIS A 69 -4.67 -12.00 2.68
N ALA A 70 -3.52 -12.04 2.01
CA ALA A 70 -2.46 -12.99 2.32
C ALA A 70 -1.90 -12.81 3.74
N ALA A 71 -1.82 -11.58 4.25
CA ALA A 71 -1.37 -11.32 5.62
C ALA A 71 -2.40 -11.80 6.66
N HIS A 72 -3.69 -11.62 6.38
CA HIS A 72 -4.77 -12.15 7.22
C HIS A 72 -4.81 -13.69 7.20
N GLU A 73 -4.71 -14.30 6.02
CA GLU A 73 -4.67 -15.77 5.87
C GLU A 73 -3.48 -16.40 6.59
N LYS A 74 -2.32 -15.73 6.59
CA LYS A 74 -1.10 -16.19 7.28
C LYS A 74 -1.08 -15.84 8.77
N GLY A 75 -2.07 -15.11 9.28
CA GLY A 75 -2.11 -14.65 10.68
C GLY A 75 -1.01 -13.64 11.03
N THR A 76 -0.37 -13.01 10.04
CA THR A 76 0.64 -11.97 10.25
C THR A 76 0.02 -10.57 10.29
N ALA A 77 -1.25 -10.44 9.89
CA ALA A 77 -1.99 -9.20 10.02
C ALA A 77 -2.37 -8.95 11.48
N HIS A 78 -2.23 -7.70 11.91
CA HIS A 78 -2.72 -7.26 13.21
C HIS A 78 -4.24 -7.14 13.18
N GLU A 79 -4.92 -7.82 14.10
CA GLU A 79 -6.36 -7.70 14.28
C GLU A 79 -6.65 -6.48 15.16
N PHE A 80 -7.01 -5.38 14.51
CA PHE A 80 -7.41 -4.18 15.23
C PHE A 80 -8.75 -4.41 15.92
N THR A 81 -8.81 -4.14 17.22
CA THR A 81 -10.09 -3.98 17.89
C THR A 81 -10.79 -2.71 17.40
N SER A 82 -12.11 -2.62 17.58
CA SER A 82 -12.88 -1.42 17.19
C SER A 82 -12.41 -0.14 17.91
N GLU A 83 -11.90 -0.26 19.13
CA GLU A 83 -11.35 0.85 19.89
C GLU A 83 -9.98 1.27 19.34
N GLU A 84 -9.13 0.30 19.04
CA GLU A 84 -7.79 0.53 18.50
C GLU A 84 -7.81 1.09 17.08
N ALA A 85 -8.71 0.60 16.22
CA ALA A 85 -8.93 1.16 14.89
C ALA A 85 -9.39 2.63 14.96
N ARG A 86 -10.23 2.96 15.95
CA ARG A 86 -10.67 4.35 16.20
C ARG A 86 -9.54 5.22 16.72
N GLU A 87 -8.73 4.72 17.64
CA GLU A 87 -7.58 5.45 18.16
C GLU A 87 -6.53 5.69 17.07
N ALA A 88 -6.21 4.68 16.27
CA ALA A 88 -5.31 4.79 15.12
C ALA A 88 -5.85 5.78 14.08
N GLY A 89 -7.15 5.71 13.76
CA GLY A 89 -7.80 6.67 12.87
C GLY A 89 -7.80 8.09 13.43
N ARG A 90 -8.04 8.25 14.73
CA ARG A 90 -7.97 9.56 15.41
C ARG A 90 -6.57 10.13 15.38
N LYS A 91 -5.55 9.34 15.72
CA LYS A 91 -4.14 9.75 15.77
C LYS A 91 -3.60 10.08 14.38
N GLY A 92 -3.95 9.26 13.38
CA GLY A 92 -3.62 9.51 11.98
C GLY A 92 -4.34 10.74 11.41
N GLY A 93 -5.58 10.99 11.86
CA GLY A 93 -6.29 12.22 11.55
C GLY A 93 -5.67 13.44 12.23
N GLU A 94 -5.31 13.33 13.51
CA GLU A 94 -4.79 14.43 14.33
C GLU A 94 -3.50 15.02 13.75
N THR A 95 -2.56 14.18 13.31
CA THR A 95 -1.29 14.61 12.67
C THR A 95 -1.50 15.38 11.37
N VAL A 96 -2.60 15.12 10.64
CA VAL A 96 -2.92 15.74 9.36
C VAL A 96 -3.99 16.85 9.52
N SER A 97 -4.58 17.00 10.71
CA SER A 97 -5.79 17.81 10.94
C SER A 97 -5.65 19.29 11.18
N GLN A 98 -4.42 19.78 11.26
CA GLN A 98 -4.16 21.19 11.52
C GLN A 98 -4.70 22.07 10.38
N ASP A 99 -4.87 21.53 9.18
CA ASP A 99 -5.45 22.23 8.02
C ASP A 99 -6.72 21.53 7.50
N ARG A 100 -7.87 22.10 7.84
CA ARG A 100 -9.20 21.61 7.43
C ARG A 100 -9.43 21.75 5.92
N GLU A 101 -8.88 22.79 5.29
CA GLU A 101 -9.05 23.03 3.86
C GLU A 101 -8.26 22.00 3.06
N HIS A 102 -7.00 21.76 3.46
CA HIS A 102 -6.17 20.69 2.92
C HIS A 102 -6.79 19.30 3.11
N MET A 103 -7.39 19.03 4.27
CA MET A 103 -8.07 17.75 4.51
C MET A 103 -9.29 17.54 3.61
N ALA A 104 -10.09 18.58 3.40
CA ALA A 104 -11.22 18.54 2.47
C ALA A 104 -10.74 18.32 1.02
N GLU A 105 -9.62 18.92 0.63
CA GLU A 105 -9.02 18.74 -0.68
C GLU A 105 -8.55 17.28 -0.89
N ILE A 106 -7.78 16.71 0.05
CA ILE A 106 -7.33 15.31 0.00
C ILE A 106 -8.51 14.35 -0.02
N GLY A 107 -9.47 14.52 0.89
CA GLY A 107 -10.66 13.66 0.98
C GLY A 107 -11.50 13.72 -0.30
N SER A 108 -11.64 14.91 -0.90
CA SER A 108 -12.33 15.04 -2.17
C SER A 108 -11.56 14.40 -3.34
N LYS A 109 -10.22 14.50 -3.38
CA LYS A 109 -9.38 13.82 -4.39
C LYS A 109 -9.40 12.29 -4.23
N GLY A 110 -9.41 11.79 -2.99
CA GLY A 110 -9.53 10.37 -2.68
C GLY A 110 -10.89 9.78 -3.06
N GLY A 111 -11.98 10.48 -2.72
CA GLY A 111 -13.36 10.03 -2.98
C GLY A 111 -13.87 10.26 -4.41
N LYS A 112 -13.24 11.16 -5.20
CA LYS A 112 -13.61 11.37 -6.61
C LYS A 112 -13.28 10.16 -7.49
N ASN A 113 -12.26 9.38 -7.15
CA ASN A 113 -11.89 8.18 -7.91
C ASN A 113 -12.67 6.91 -7.50
N SER A 114 -13.42 6.92 -6.40
CA SER A 114 -14.24 5.77 -5.97
C SER A 114 -15.67 5.81 -6.51
N LYS A 115 -15.98 6.72 -7.45
CA LYS A 115 -17.34 7.00 -7.96
C LYS A 115 -17.64 6.38 -9.33
N ARG A 116 -16.92 5.31 -9.70
CA ARG A 116 -17.34 4.39 -10.77
C ARG A 116 -17.55 3.01 -10.15
N GLY A 117 -18.78 2.76 -9.74
CA GLY A 117 -19.20 1.49 -9.13
C GLY A 117 -20.66 1.45 -8.66
N SER A 118 -21.47 2.48 -8.95
CA SER A 118 -22.94 2.41 -8.81
C SER A 118 -23.53 2.47 -10.20
N SER A 119 -23.44 1.37 -10.94
CA SER A 119 -24.39 1.06 -11.99
C SER A 119 -25.53 0.28 -11.36
N ASN A 120 -26.71 0.87 -11.44
CA ASN A 120 -28.00 0.30 -11.05
C ASN A 120 -28.17 -1.08 -11.70
N ASN A 121 -28.54 -2.09 -10.92
CA ASN A 121 -29.32 -3.23 -11.39
C ASN A 121 -30.49 -3.36 -10.40
N ASP A 122 -31.64 -2.89 -10.84
CA ASP A 122 -32.94 -3.32 -10.35
C ASP A 122 -33.13 -4.76 -10.87
N ASP A 123 -33.12 -5.76 -9.97
CA ASP A 123 -33.72 -7.07 -10.23
C ASP A 123 -34.09 -7.71 -8.88
N ASP A 124 -35.38 -7.89 -8.70
CA ASP A 124 -36.05 -8.64 -7.64
C ASP A 124 -35.54 -10.08 -7.55
N GLU A 125 -35.21 -10.57 -6.35
CA GLU A 125 -35.84 -11.78 -5.78
C GLU A 125 -35.40 -12.00 -4.32
N GLU A 126 -36.37 -12.43 -3.50
CA GLU A 126 -36.31 -12.58 -2.05
C GLU A 126 -35.25 -13.58 -1.58
N HIS A 127 -34.38 -13.15 -0.65
CA HIS A 127 -33.83 -14.03 0.37
C HIS A 127 -33.80 -13.33 1.73
N ASN A 128 -34.53 -13.95 2.66
CA ASN A 128 -34.79 -13.48 4.02
C ASN A 128 -33.58 -13.68 4.96
N GLU A 129 -33.48 -12.74 5.91
CA GLU A 129 -32.81 -12.80 7.22
C GLU A 129 -31.27 -12.89 7.29
N GLY A 130 -30.67 -11.72 7.56
CA GLY A 130 -29.28 -11.60 8.02
C GLY A 130 -28.51 -10.35 7.56
N LYS A 131 -29.17 -9.22 7.27
CA LYS A 131 -28.48 -8.00 6.79
C LYS A 131 -27.66 -7.34 7.91
N GLY A 132 -26.37 -7.68 7.95
CA GLY A 132 -25.34 -6.81 8.52
C GLY A 132 -25.38 -5.46 7.82
N LYS A 133 -25.81 -4.41 8.53
CA LYS A 133 -25.72 -3.03 8.08
C LYS A 133 -24.26 -2.71 7.80
N GLY A 134 -23.86 -2.71 6.53
CA GLY A 134 -22.63 -2.06 6.11
C GLY A 134 -22.64 -0.63 6.65
N THR A 135 -21.58 -0.23 7.33
CA THR A 135 -21.40 1.13 7.86
C THR A 135 -21.25 2.08 6.69
N GLN A 136 -22.39 2.48 6.11
CA GLN A 136 -22.47 3.56 5.13
C GLN A 136 -21.91 4.82 5.79
N GLY A 137 -20.72 5.22 5.36
CA GLY A 137 -20.06 6.42 5.86
C GLY A 137 -21.01 7.60 5.76
N GLY A 138 -21.18 8.31 6.87
CA GLY A 138 -22.12 9.43 6.94
C GLY A 138 -21.81 10.49 5.88
N THR A 139 -22.84 11.22 5.45
CA THR A 139 -22.69 12.28 4.45
C THR A 139 -21.68 13.34 4.91
N SER A 140 -21.09 14.08 3.96
CA SER A 140 -20.17 15.21 4.24
C SER A 140 -20.75 16.20 5.27
N GLU A 141 -22.07 16.37 5.26
CA GLU A 141 -22.79 17.21 6.20
C GLU A 141 -22.85 16.62 7.62
N GLN A 142 -22.97 15.29 7.75
CA GLN A 142 -22.89 14.58 9.03
C GLN A 142 -21.48 14.64 9.64
N HIS A 143 -20.42 14.49 8.84
CA HIS A 143 -19.03 14.68 9.28
C HIS A 143 -18.77 16.12 9.78
N SER A 144 -19.29 17.12 9.05
CA SER A 144 -19.18 18.53 9.44
C SER A 144 -19.90 18.83 10.76
N LYS A 145 -20.98 18.11 11.08
CA LYS A 145 -21.73 18.25 12.33
C LYS A 145 -21.00 17.60 13.51
N ALA A 146 -20.38 16.44 13.30
CA ALA A 146 -19.56 15.76 14.31
C ALA A 146 -18.33 16.60 14.72
N GLY A 147 -17.64 17.23 13.76
CA GLY A 147 -16.50 18.11 14.04
C GLY A 147 -16.86 19.37 14.84
N LYS A 148 -18.11 19.86 14.76
CA LYS A 148 -18.56 21.05 15.49
C LYS A 148 -18.90 20.78 16.96
N GLN A 149 -19.17 19.52 17.36
CA GLN A 149 -19.54 19.21 18.75
C GLN A 149 -18.34 19.05 19.69
N SER A 150 -17.13 18.78 19.19
CA SER A 150 -15.97 18.48 20.03
C SER A 150 -15.35 19.69 20.74
N HIS A 151 -15.81 20.92 20.48
CA HIS A 151 -15.31 22.14 21.11
C HIS A 151 -16.14 22.64 22.30
N LYS A 152 -17.22 21.95 22.70
CA LYS A 152 -18.11 22.46 23.78
C LYS A 152 -17.88 21.89 25.18
N ASN A 153 -16.97 20.94 25.36
CA ASN A 153 -16.59 20.47 26.70
C ASN A 153 -15.17 20.93 27.04
N LYS A 154 -15.03 22.22 27.29
CA LYS A 154 -13.95 22.77 28.10
C LYS A 154 -14.56 23.80 29.05
N LYS A 155 -14.94 23.32 30.23
CA LYS A 155 -15.07 24.10 31.47
C LYS A 155 -14.54 23.23 32.58
#